data_AF-A0A3P3DH17-F1
#
_entry.id   AF-A0A3P3DH17-F1
#
_cell.length_a   1.000
_cell.length_b   1.000
_cell.length_c   1.000
_cell.angle_alpha   90.00
_cell.angle_beta   90.00
_cell.angle_gamma   90.00
#
_symmetry.space_group_name_H-M   'P 1'
#
loop_
_entity.id
_entity.type
_entity.pdbx_description
1 polymer ?
#
loop_
_entity_poly.entity_id
_entity_poly.type
_entity_poly.pdbx_seq_one_letter_code
_entity_poly.pdbx_strand_id
1 'polypeptide(L)'
;MRHMLKTTALTAVLLSTAATGFAGTDGYHTVNGYSDAQGQLGFDLTQIGGYGELTVAVQGFGGMGYGKCVVAFRRADDGVIAETAAVQQQSSATCPAEIAFTSKPADKGMLEVTFTEGGALKGHSYELFTVLRPYADSDAVTAPKNFDVLGMTIGEDRAVIEGKLKAEGFAKDEGDSNTLSYRDGSTRALEMWTKGRSERLDRAEDTIFITWTSQMAGIEAPEKVAFIGREWNIPESANLAINVLDKSLADKHGEGSMKGVIFYDRAGALVSTAYSEVCDEAIHLQAVAVPYSSHGMRSDGEQMQIACGAGVRIYTNEDFNVPGRAGSMKVELRKGDVAYADFWNTWSPAEAKRLQEAYELQKGMVGAAPKL
;
A
#
# COMPACT_ATOMS: atom_id res chain seq x y z
N MET A 1 23.79 -34.47 -41.28
CA MET A 1 23.12 -35.29 -40.25
C MET A 1 23.60 -34.78 -38.89
N ARG A 2 23.02 -33.77 -38.22
CA ARG A 2 21.66 -33.59 -37.66
C ARG A 2 21.12 -34.82 -36.92
N HIS A 3 21.28 -34.83 -35.60
CA HIS A 3 20.26 -35.08 -34.56
C HIS A 3 20.96 -35.01 -33.18
N MET A 4 20.74 -33.96 -32.38
CA MET A 4 19.57 -33.65 -31.52
C MET A 4 19.89 -33.98 -30.05
N LEU A 5 20.38 -32.97 -29.32
CA LEU A 5 20.21 -32.90 -27.87
C LEU A 5 18.73 -32.69 -27.58
N LYS A 6 18.15 -33.56 -26.75
CA LYS A 6 16.86 -33.33 -26.10
C LYS A 6 17.10 -32.45 -24.87
N THR A 7 16.95 -31.15 -25.03
CA THR A 7 16.75 -30.21 -23.93
C THR A 7 15.25 -30.21 -23.62
N THR A 8 14.87 -30.75 -22.47
CA THR A 8 13.51 -30.62 -21.95
C THR A 8 13.36 -29.19 -21.45
N ALA A 9 12.77 -28.33 -22.28
CA ALA A 9 12.39 -26.99 -21.88
C ALA A 9 11.26 -27.08 -20.85
N LEU A 10 11.50 -26.54 -19.65
CA LEU A 10 10.45 -26.20 -18.70
C LEU A 10 9.51 -25.21 -19.39
N THR A 11 8.27 -25.61 -19.60
CA THR A 11 7.24 -24.74 -20.14
C THR A 11 6.96 -23.65 -19.10
N ALA A 12 7.46 -22.44 -19.37
CA ALA A 12 6.97 -21.23 -18.73
C ALA A 12 5.50 -21.09 -19.12
N VAL A 13 4.61 -21.39 -18.18
CA VAL A 13 3.17 -21.17 -18.35
C VAL A 13 2.97 -19.66 -18.46
N LEU A 14 2.44 -19.27 -19.61
CA LEU A 14 2.02 -17.91 -19.95
C LEU A 14 1.05 -17.39 -18.89
N LEU A 15 1.53 -16.46 -18.05
CA LEU A 15 0.70 -15.51 -17.32
C LEU A 15 0.33 -14.38 -18.28
N SER A 16 -0.69 -14.59 -19.11
CA SER A 16 -1.40 -13.47 -19.73
C SER A 16 -2.81 -13.89 -20.18
N THR A 17 -3.76 -13.01 -19.84
CA THR A 17 -5.19 -12.97 -20.19
C THR A 17 -6.22 -13.79 -19.38
N ALA A 18 -6.13 -13.81 -18.05
CA ALA A 18 -7.23 -14.23 -17.15
C ALA A 18 -7.52 -13.20 -16.02
N ALA A 19 -7.35 -11.90 -16.28
CA ALA A 19 -7.46 -10.86 -15.24
C ALA A 19 -8.87 -10.26 -15.06
N THR A 20 -9.88 -10.71 -15.81
CA THR A 20 -11.23 -10.09 -15.76
C THR A 20 -12.19 -10.73 -14.75
N GLY A 21 -11.97 -11.96 -14.30
CA GLY A 21 -12.95 -12.64 -13.44
C GLY A 21 -12.73 -12.50 -11.93
N PHE A 22 -11.54 -12.06 -11.50
CA PHE A 22 -11.26 -11.76 -10.08
C PHE A 22 -11.38 -10.26 -9.75
N ALA A 23 -11.42 -9.41 -10.77
CA ALA A 23 -11.45 -7.95 -10.64
C ALA A 23 -12.77 -7.49 -10.01
N GLY A 24 -12.71 -7.02 -8.77
CA GLY A 24 -13.83 -6.40 -8.07
C GLY A 24 -14.15 -7.03 -6.70
N THR A 25 -13.74 -8.26 -6.47
CA THR A 25 -13.91 -8.90 -5.16
C THR A 25 -12.59 -9.26 -4.50
N ASP A 26 -11.46 -9.25 -5.22
CA ASP A 26 -10.16 -9.47 -4.59
C ASP A 26 -9.86 -8.42 -3.52
N GLY A 27 -9.39 -8.89 -2.36
CA GLY A 27 -9.15 -8.01 -1.23
C GLY A 27 -9.19 -8.68 0.13
N TYR A 28 -9.00 -7.83 1.14
CA TYR A 28 -9.32 -8.11 2.54
C TYR A 28 -10.51 -7.25 2.93
N HIS A 29 -11.56 -7.90 3.39
CA HIS A 29 -12.85 -7.30 3.73
C HIS A 29 -13.22 -7.70 5.15
N THR A 30 -13.70 -6.75 5.95
CA THR A 30 -14.03 -7.03 7.34
C THR A 30 -15.22 -6.20 7.81
N VAL A 31 -15.92 -6.73 8.80
CA VAL A 31 -16.92 -6.00 9.56
C VAL A 31 -17.02 -6.63 10.94
N ASN A 32 -17.05 -5.79 11.97
CA ASN A 32 -17.32 -6.20 13.34
C ASN A 32 -18.51 -5.38 13.83
N GLY A 33 -19.63 -6.04 14.16
CA GLY A 33 -20.74 -5.35 14.81
C GLY A 33 -22.14 -5.61 14.27
N TYR A 34 -22.34 -6.62 13.40
CA TYR A 34 -23.70 -7.11 13.19
C TYR A 34 -24.22 -7.66 14.51
N SER A 35 -25.41 -7.25 14.91
CA SER A 35 -25.99 -7.65 16.19
C SER A 35 -27.48 -7.92 16.05
N ASP A 36 -27.96 -8.86 16.85
CA ASP A 36 -29.38 -9.14 17.05
C ASP A 36 -29.71 -9.08 18.56
N ALA A 37 -30.93 -9.49 18.94
CA ALA A 37 -31.32 -9.51 20.34
C ALA A 37 -30.56 -10.54 21.20
N GLN A 38 -29.80 -11.44 20.58
CA GLN A 38 -29.15 -12.59 21.20
C GLN A 38 -27.63 -12.45 21.25
N GLY A 39 -27.03 -11.69 20.34
CA GLY A 39 -25.58 -11.65 20.22
C GLY A 39 -25.03 -10.79 19.09
N GLN A 40 -23.74 -11.01 18.81
CA GLN A 40 -22.96 -10.27 17.81
C GLN A 40 -22.27 -11.19 16.81
N LEU A 41 -21.99 -10.64 15.64
CA LEU A 41 -21.39 -11.30 14.49
C LEU A 41 -20.35 -10.38 13.84
N GLY A 42 -19.21 -10.95 13.48
CA GLY A 42 -18.17 -10.32 12.71
C GLY A 42 -17.64 -11.25 11.64
N PHE A 43 -17.13 -10.65 10.56
CA PHE A 43 -16.56 -11.37 9.42
C PHE A 43 -15.19 -10.80 9.08
N ASP A 44 -14.24 -11.68 8.84
CA ASP A 44 -12.97 -11.37 8.18
C ASP A 44 -12.87 -12.26 6.93
N LEU A 45 -12.87 -11.64 5.76
CA LEU A 45 -12.83 -12.31 4.46
C LEU A 45 -11.62 -11.85 3.68
N THR A 46 -10.70 -12.76 3.38
CA THR A 46 -9.63 -12.50 2.41
C THR A 46 -9.85 -13.39 1.19
N GLN A 47 -9.86 -12.79 0.00
CA GLN A 47 -9.94 -13.54 -1.25
C GLN A 47 -9.01 -12.90 -2.27
N ILE A 48 -8.11 -13.70 -2.84
CA ILE A 48 -7.11 -13.21 -3.80
C ILE A 48 -6.93 -14.28 -4.87
N GLY A 49 -7.20 -13.91 -6.11
CA GLY A 49 -7.24 -14.85 -7.23
C GLY A 49 -8.18 -16.03 -6.93
N GLY A 50 -7.71 -17.25 -7.24
CA GLY A 50 -8.51 -18.48 -7.16
C GLY A 50 -8.79 -19.03 -5.76
N TYR A 51 -8.41 -18.34 -4.68
CA TYR A 51 -8.53 -18.84 -3.30
C TYR A 51 -9.03 -17.77 -2.34
N GLY A 52 -9.61 -18.20 -1.23
CA GLY A 52 -9.99 -17.31 -0.14
C GLY A 52 -10.23 -18.04 1.18
N GLU A 53 -10.42 -17.24 2.23
CA GLU A 53 -10.65 -17.68 3.60
C GLU A 53 -11.65 -16.74 4.24
N LEU A 54 -12.72 -17.30 4.81
CA LEU A 54 -13.72 -16.58 5.59
C LEU A 54 -13.62 -17.03 7.04
N THR A 55 -13.42 -16.08 7.93
CA THR A 55 -13.58 -16.24 9.38
C THR A 55 -14.90 -15.60 9.80
N VAL A 56 -15.74 -16.38 10.46
CA VAL A 56 -16.98 -15.94 11.10
C VAL A 56 -16.75 -15.93 12.61
N ALA A 57 -16.72 -14.74 13.21
CA ALA A 57 -16.62 -14.53 14.64
C ALA A 57 -18.03 -14.34 15.23
N VAL A 58 -18.41 -15.22 16.15
CA VAL A 58 -19.79 -15.31 16.63
C VAL A 58 -19.82 -15.18 18.15
N GLN A 59 -20.75 -14.38 18.64
CA GLN A 59 -20.99 -14.16 20.07
C GLN A 59 -22.48 -14.27 20.37
N GLY A 60 -23.06 -15.47 20.30
CA GLY A 60 -24.47 -15.73 20.65
C GLY A 60 -25.49 -15.38 19.56
N PHE A 61 -25.06 -14.89 18.40
CA PHE A 61 -25.92 -14.47 17.29
C PHE A 61 -26.78 -15.64 16.77
N GLY A 62 -28.09 -15.44 16.61
CA GLY A 62 -29.00 -16.48 16.11
C GLY A 62 -28.95 -17.81 16.86
N GLY A 63 -28.58 -17.80 18.15
CA GLY A 63 -28.40 -19.00 18.97
C GLY A 63 -27.14 -19.82 18.69
N MET A 64 -26.22 -19.30 17.87
CA MET A 64 -24.91 -19.92 17.63
C MET A 64 -24.00 -19.80 18.85
N GLY A 65 -23.14 -20.81 19.05
CA GLY A 65 -22.16 -20.81 20.14
C GLY A 65 -21.10 -19.72 19.99
N TYR A 66 -20.54 -19.28 21.12
CA TYR A 66 -19.46 -18.28 21.14
C TYR A 66 -18.17 -18.84 20.57
N GLY A 67 -17.59 -18.18 19.56
CA GLY A 67 -16.30 -18.56 18.99
C GLY A 67 -16.07 -18.21 17.52
N LYS A 68 -15.15 -18.93 16.88
CA LYS A 68 -14.70 -18.65 15.51
C LYS A 68 -14.83 -19.87 14.60
N CYS A 69 -15.51 -19.69 13.49
CA CYS A 69 -15.65 -20.67 12.40
C CYS A 69 -14.86 -20.20 11.20
N VAL A 70 -13.98 -21.05 10.67
CA VAL A 70 -13.10 -20.71 9.55
C VAL A 70 -13.38 -21.65 8.38
N VAL A 71 -13.56 -21.08 7.20
CA VAL A 71 -13.72 -21.83 5.95
C VAL A 71 -12.78 -21.28 4.88
N ALA A 72 -11.81 -22.09 4.47
CA ALA A 72 -11.06 -21.86 3.25
C ALA A 72 -11.86 -22.35 2.05
N PHE A 73 -11.71 -21.68 0.92
CA PHE A 73 -12.46 -21.98 -0.29
C PHE A 73 -11.65 -21.71 -1.55
N ARG A 74 -12.06 -22.37 -2.63
CA ARG A 74 -11.56 -22.17 -3.97
C ARG A 74 -12.59 -21.41 -4.80
N ARG A 75 -12.10 -20.53 -5.65
CA ARG A 75 -12.89 -19.76 -6.62
C ARG A 75 -12.62 -20.29 -8.03
N ALA A 76 -13.66 -20.27 -8.84
CA ALA A 76 -13.54 -20.43 -10.28
C ALA A 76 -12.99 -19.15 -10.91
N ASP A 77 -12.61 -19.23 -12.19
CA ASP A 77 -12.01 -18.11 -12.93
C ASP A 77 -12.98 -16.94 -13.10
N ASP A 78 -14.29 -17.16 -13.00
CA ASP A 78 -15.35 -16.14 -13.01
C ASP A 78 -15.59 -15.49 -11.63
N GLY A 79 -14.76 -15.86 -10.64
CA GLY A 79 -14.80 -15.33 -9.29
C GLY A 79 -15.82 -16.02 -8.38
N VAL A 80 -16.67 -16.91 -8.90
CA VAL A 80 -17.67 -17.66 -8.13
C VAL A 80 -16.97 -18.66 -7.20
N ILE A 81 -17.50 -18.81 -5.99
CA ILE A 81 -17.01 -19.82 -5.04
C ILE A 81 -17.39 -21.20 -5.58
N ALA A 82 -16.37 -21.98 -5.95
CA ALA A 82 -16.54 -23.27 -6.59
C ALA A 82 -16.58 -24.41 -5.57
N GLU A 83 -15.77 -24.32 -4.51
CA GLU A 83 -15.65 -25.36 -3.50
C GLU A 83 -15.26 -24.75 -2.15
N THR A 84 -15.93 -25.17 -1.08
CA THR A 84 -15.58 -24.83 0.31
C THR A 84 -15.00 -26.06 0.99
N ALA A 85 -13.94 -25.86 1.78
CA ALA A 85 -13.39 -26.93 2.61
C ALA A 85 -14.25 -27.14 3.88
N ALA A 86 -14.03 -28.25 4.60
CA ALA A 86 -14.80 -28.55 5.81
C ALA A 86 -14.61 -27.47 6.88
N VAL A 87 -15.70 -26.94 7.44
CA VAL A 87 -15.66 -25.82 8.40
C VAL A 87 -14.80 -26.17 9.62
N GLN A 88 -13.81 -25.33 9.91
CA GLN A 88 -12.96 -25.48 11.07
C GLN A 88 -13.46 -24.65 12.25
N GLN A 89 -13.46 -25.29 13.41
CA GLN A 89 -13.78 -24.67 14.68
C GLN A 89 -12.48 -24.32 15.40
N GLN A 90 -12.20 -23.02 15.60
CA GLN A 90 -10.98 -22.58 16.28
C GLN A 90 -11.14 -22.41 17.80
N SER A 91 -12.35 -22.45 18.33
CA SER A 91 -12.65 -22.30 19.76
C SER A 91 -13.89 -23.10 20.14
N SER A 92 -14.45 -22.96 21.35
CA SER A 92 -15.63 -23.73 21.80
C SER A 92 -16.95 -23.46 21.04
N ALA A 93 -16.94 -22.74 19.91
CA ALA A 93 -18.12 -22.45 19.10
C ALA A 93 -18.67 -23.70 18.40
N THR A 94 -19.97 -23.96 18.52
CA THR A 94 -20.65 -24.87 17.59
C THR A 94 -20.74 -24.21 16.21
N CYS A 95 -19.86 -24.61 15.29
CA CYS A 95 -19.89 -24.13 13.92
C CYS A 95 -20.93 -24.87 13.08
N PRO A 96 -21.56 -24.20 12.09
CA PRO A 96 -22.34 -24.88 11.08
C PRO A 96 -21.50 -25.97 10.40
N ALA A 97 -22.12 -27.10 10.07
CA ALA A 97 -21.43 -28.19 9.37
C ALA A 97 -20.95 -27.76 7.96
N GLU A 98 -21.65 -26.80 7.36
CA GLU A 98 -21.37 -26.24 6.06
C GLU A 98 -21.56 -24.72 6.10
N ILE A 99 -20.67 -23.99 5.42
CA ILE A 99 -20.81 -22.57 5.11
C ILE A 99 -20.62 -22.44 3.61
N ALA A 100 -21.61 -21.84 2.93
CA ALA A 100 -21.56 -21.53 1.52
C ALA A 100 -22.13 -20.14 1.29
N PHE A 101 -21.52 -19.39 0.38
CA PHE A 101 -21.89 -18.00 0.14
C PHE A 101 -21.53 -17.58 -1.27
N THR A 102 -22.00 -16.40 -1.65
CA THR A 102 -21.59 -15.67 -2.86
C THR A 102 -21.15 -14.27 -2.44
N SER A 103 -20.26 -13.67 -3.22
CA SER A 103 -19.81 -12.30 -2.98
C SER A 103 -19.85 -11.48 -4.27
N LYS A 104 -20.11 -10.18 -4.14
CA LYS A 104 -20.06 -9.23 -5.26
C LYS A 104 -19.72 -7.83 -4.73
N PRO A 105 -19.21 -6.93 -5.59
CA PRO A 105 -19.04 -5.53 -5.24
C PRO A 105 -20.37 -4.89 -4.79
N ALA A 106 -20.31 -4.04 -3.77
CA ALA A 106 -21.42 -3.22 -3.29
C ALA A 106 -21.08 -1.72 -3.43
N ASP A 107 -22.01 -0.86 -3.01
CA ASP A 107 -21.81 0.59 -3.05
C ASP A 107 -20.68 1.03 -2.12
N LYS A 108 -20.11 2.22 -2.40
CA LYS A 108 -19.07 2.86 -1.56
C LYS A 108 -17.87 1.97 -1.27
N GLY A 109 -17.47 1.15 -2.24
CA GLY A 109 -16.29 0.29 -2.11
C GLY A 109 -16.44 -0.84 -1.09
N MET A 110 -17.66 -1.19 -0.68
CA MET A 110 -17.92 -2.36 0.16
C MET A 110 -18.04 -3.64 -0.66
N LEU A 111 -18.04 -4.79 0.03
CA LEU A 111 -18.32 -6.09 -0.55
C LEU A 111 -19.59 -6.67 0.08
N GLU A 112 -20.59 -7.03 -0.74
CA GLU A 112 -21.76 -7.77 -0.27
C GLU A 112 -21.44 -9.27 -0.27
N VAL A 113 -21.74 -9.94 0.84
CA VAL A 113 -21.65 -11.39 1.01
C VAL A 113 -23.04 -11.93 1.33
N THR A 114 -23.55 -12.84 0.51
CA THR A 114 -24.84 -13.51 0.70
C THR A 114 -24.63 -14.99 1.00
N PHE A 115 -25.06 -15.43 2.18
CA PHE A 115 -24.92 -16.82 2.62
C PHE A 115 -26.05 -17.69 2.06
N THR A 116 -25.68 -18.76 1.37
CA THR A 116 -26.59 -19.79 0.85
C THR A 116 -26.68 -21.00 1.79
N GLU A 117 -25.64 -21.24 2.59
CA GLU A 117 -25.60 -22.19 3.71
C GLU A 117 -24.81 -21.58 4.88
N GLY A 118 -25.00 -22.08 6.10
CA GLY A 118 -24.34 -21.52 7.31
C GLY A 118 -25.21 -21.45 8.56
N GLY A 119 -26.23 -22.29 8.67
CA GLY A 119 -27.15 -22.26 9.82
C GLY A 119 -27.93 -20.95 9.89
N ALA A 120 -27.75 -20.19 10.98
CA ALA A 120 -28.41 -18.90 11.19
C ALA A 120 -28.01 -17.81 10.19
N LEU A 121 -26.92 -18.00 9.43
CA LEU A 121 -26.49 -17.07 8.40
C LEU A 121 -27.28 -17.23 7.08
N LYS A 122 -27.90 -18.40 6.86
CA LYS A 122 -28.51 -18.75 5.58
C LYS A 122 -29.62 -17.79 5.18
N GLY A 123 -29.55 -17.28 3.95
CA GLY A 123 -30.54 -16.36 3.37
C GLY A 123 -30.31 -14.89 3.74
N HIS A 124 -29.23 -14.58 4.46
CA HIS A 124 -28.87 -13.20 4.82
C HIS A 124 -27.70 -12.68 3.98
N SER A 125 -27.74 -11.37 3.72
CA SER A 125 -26.66 -10.60 3.12
C SER A 125 -26.02 -9.67 4.14
N TYR A 126 -24.71 -9.51 4.04
CA TYR A 126 -23.90 -8.65 4.89
C TYR A 126 -22.96 -7.83 4.02
N GLU A 127 -22.77 -6.56 4.37
CA GLU A 127 -21.81 -5.66 3.71
C GLU A 127 -20.54 -5.59 4.55
N LEU A 128 -19.40 -5.81 3.90
CA LEU A 128 -18.08 -5.83 4.52
C LEU A 128 -17.29 -4.62 4.02
N PHE A 129 -16.59 -3.94 4.93
CA PHE A 129 -15.67 -2.86 4.55
C PHE A 129 -14.48 -3.44 3.83
N THR A 130 -14.18 -2.94 2.63
CA THR A 130 -12.96 -3.30 1.92
C THR A 130 -11.79 -2.51 2.49
N VAL A 131 -10.88 -3.20 3.16
CA VAL A 131 -9.67 -2.63 3.78
C VAL A 131 -8.48 -2.73 2.85
N LEU A 132 -8.43 -3.77 2.02
CA LEU A 132 -7.46 -3.93 0.94
C LEU A 132 -8.15 -4.41 -0.32
N ARG A 133 -7.71 -3.95 -1.49
CA ARG A 133 -8.08 -4.47 -2.81
C ARG A 133 -7.03 -4.09 -3.85
N PRO A 134 -7.05 -4.65 -5.06
CA PRO A 134 -6.22 -4.15 -6.15
C PRO A 134 -6.39 -2.65 -6.35
N TYR A 135 -5.29 -1.98 -6.67
CA TYR A 135 -5.32 -0.59 -7.13
C TYR A 135 -6.19 -0.48 -8.38
N ALA A 136 -7.10 0.48 -8.40
CA ALA A 136 -7.89 0.81 -9.58
C ALA A 136 -7.53 2.23 -10.06
N ASP A 137 -7.62 2.47 -11.37
CA ASP A 137 -7.35 3.80 -11.93
C ASP A 137 -8.31 4.87 -11.39
N SER A 138 -9.51 4.48 -10.94
CA SER A 138 -10.45 5.37 -10.24
C SER A 138 -9.92 5.87 -8.89
N ASP A 139 -8.93 5.20 -8.31
CA ASP A 139 -8.29 5.60 -7.06
C ASP A 139 -7.16 6.62 -7.29
N ALA A 140 -6.78 6.86 -8.55
CA ALA A 140 -5.71 7.77 -8.90
C ALA A 140 -6.01 9.19 -8.39
N VAL A 141 -5.00 9.80 -7.77
CA VAL A 141 -5.05 11.20 -7.33
C VAL A 141 -4.38 12.07 -8.39
N THR A 142 -4.97 13.22 -8.68
CA THR A 142 -4.36 14.21 -9.58
C THR A 142 -3.23 14.93 -8.85
N ALA A 143 -2.03 14.94 -9.45
CA ALA A 143 -0.93 15.70 -8.89
C ALA A 143 -1.19 17.22 -9.07
N PRO A 144 -1.03 18.04 -8.02
CA PRO A 144 -1.19 19.48 -8.12
C PRO A 144 -0.15 20.09 -9.06
N LYS A 145 -0.45 21.28 -9.58
CA LYS A 145 0.53 22.07 -10.33
C LYS A 145 1.75 22.38 -9.44
N ASN A 146 2.96 22.25 -9.98
CA ASN A 146 4.24 22.44 -9.27
C ASN A 146 4.46 21.47 -8.10
N PHE A 147 3.82 20.29 -8.13
CA PHE A 147 4.09 19.20 -7.19
C PHE A 147 5.39 18.47 -7.55
N ASP A 148 6.51 19.14 -7.30
CA ASP A 148 7.82 18.66 -7.71
C ASP A 148 8.97 19.11 -6.79
N VAL A 149 10.02 18.30 -6.79
CA VAL A 149 11.34 18.64 -6.27
C VAL A 149 12.27 18.76 -7.47
N LEU A 150 12.71 19.97 -7.82
CA LEU A 150 13.57 20.21 -9.00
C LEU A 150 13.00 19.60 -10.30
N GLY A 151 11.69 19.70 -10.51
CA GLY A 151 10.99 19.12 -11.66
C GLY A 151 10.78 17.60 -11.59
N MET A 152 11.16 16.94 -10.48
CA MET A 152 10.94 15.51 -10.23
C MET A 152 9.67 15.28 -9.41
N THR A 153 8.88 14.27 -9.77
CA THR A 153 7.62 13.94 -9.07
C THR A 153 7.44 12.44 -8.80
N ILE A 154 6.47 12.11 -7.96
CA ILE A 154 6.09 10.72 -7.62
C ILE A 154 5.51 10.03 -8.86
N GLY A 155 5.91 8.78 -9.09
CA GLY A 155 5.46 7.96 -10.21
C GLY A 155 6.29 8.08 -11.49
N GLU A 156 7.27 8.99 -11.54
CA GLU A 156 8.22 9.03 -12.65
C GLU A 156 9.15 7.81 -12.65
N ASP A 157 9.54 7.38 -13.84
CA ASP A 157 10.44 6.24 -14.02
C ASP A 157 11.87 6.59 -13.59
N ARG A 158 12.57 5.60 -13.03
CA ARG A 158 13.94 5.77 -12.52
C ARG A 158 14.91 6.40 -13.50
N ALA A 159 14.92 5.95 -14.75
CA ALA A 159 15.84 6.48 -15.76
C ALA A 159 15.63 7.98 -16.04
N VAL A 160 14.39 8.47 -15.96
CA VAL A 160 14.07 9.89 -16.15
C VAL A 160 14.62 10.73 -15.01
N ILE A 161 14.42 10.28 -13.77
CA ILE A 161 14.89 10.94 -12.56
C ILE A 161 16.41 10.98 -12.50
N GLU A 162 17.08 9.86 -12.75
CA GLU A 162 18.54 9.82 -12.80
C GLU A 162 19.12 10.78 -13.84
N GLY A 163 18.44 10.92 -15.00
CA GLY A 163 18.80 11.89 -16.02
C GLY A 163 18.72 13.33 -15.52
N LYS A 164 17.61 13.70 -14.84
CA LYS A 164 17.42 15.03 -14.23
C LYS A 164 18.47 15.32 -13.16
N LEU A 165 18.72 14.37 -12.26
CA LEU A 165 19.70 14.53 -11.18
C LEU A 165 21.11 14.78 -11.70
N LYS A 166 21.55 13.98 -12.69
CA LYS A 166 22.86 14.15 -13.33
C LYS A 166 22.97 15.49 -14.06
N ALA A 167 21.91 15.93 -14.74
CA ALA A 167 21.87 17.24 -15.41
C ALA A 167 22.00 18.41 -14.41
N GLU A 168 21.43 18.26 -13.21
CA GLU A 168 21.54 19.21 -12.11
C GLU A 168 22.87 19.08 -11.32
N GLY A 169 23.74 18.15 -11.68
CA GLY A 169 25.05 17.95 -11.06
C GLY A 169 25.03 17.18 -9.74
N PHE A 170 23.96 16.44 -9.45
CA PHE A 170 23.94 15.49 -8.35
C PHE A 170 24.67 14.20 -8.73
N ALA A 171 25.32 13.59 -7.74
CA ALA A 171 25.91 12.26 -7.84
C ALA A 171 25.24 11.33 -6.82
N LYS A 172 25.10 10.06 -7.17
CA LYS A 172 24.59 9.07 -6.22
C LYS A 172 25.61 8.85 -5.10
N ASP A 173 25.12 8.87 -3.87
CA ASP A 173 25.88 8.53 -2.67
C ASP A 173 25.72 7.04 -2.39
N GLU A 174 26.71 6.23 -2.79
CA GLU A 174 26.68 4.78 -2.57
C GLU A 174 26.88 4.40 -1.09
N GLY A 175 27.40 5.30 -0.26
CA GLY A 175 27.61 5.04 1.18
C GLY A 175 26.31 5.11 1.98
N ASP A 176 25.45 6.07 1.62
CA ASP A 176 24.18 6.30 2.31
C ASP A 176 22.96 5.72 1.55
N SER A 177 23.15 5.28 0.31
CA SER A 177 22.13 4.50 -0.43
C SER A 177 22.03 3.07 0.10
N ASN A 178 20.84 2.49 0.07
CA ASN A 178 20.57 1.16 0.59
C ASN A 178 19.58 0.38 -0.29
N THR A 179 19.57 -0.93 -0.16
CA THR A 179 18.54 -1.81 -0.74
C THR A 179 17.91 -2.64 0.35
N LEU A 180 16.61 -2.46 0.55
CA LEU A 180 15.82 -3.31 1.43
C LEU A 180 15.54 -4.64 0.73
N SER A 181 15.68 -5.74 1.47
CA SER A 181 15.27 -7.07 1.01
C SER A 181 14.16 -7.57 1.93
N TYR A 182 13.09 -8.07 1.33
CA TYR A 182 11.91 -8.54 2.03
C TYR A 182 11.83 -10.07 2.00
N ARG A 183 11.01 -10.63 2.90
CA ARG A 183 10.89 -12.10 3.05
C ARG A 183 10.27 -12.77 1.82
N ASP A 184 9.49 -12.03 1.05
CA ASP A 184 8.89 -12.46 -0.22
C ASP A 184 9.91 -12.48 -1.39
N GLY A 185 11.16 -12.07 -1.14
CA GLY A 185 12.20 -11.97 -2.16
C GLY A 185 12.14 -10.68 -2.97
N SER A 186 11.19 -9.77 -2.69
CA SER A 186 11.19 -8.44 -3.28
C SER A 186 12.33 -7.60 -2.71
N THR A 187 12.81 -6.66 -3.51
CA THR A 187 13.82 -5.68 -3.10
C THR A 187 13.31 -4.26 -3.35
N ARG A 188 13.81 -3.30 -2.57
CA ARG A 188 13.48 -1.89 -2.75
C ARG A 188 14.72 -1.02 -2.59
N ALA A 189 15.02 -0.22 -3.59
CA ALA A 189 16.13 0.72 -3.53
C ALA A 189 15.70 2.01 -2.79
N LEU A 190 16.53 2.41 -1.81
CA LEU A 190 16.48 3.68 -1.11
C LEU A 190 17.74 4.45 -1.50
N GLU A 191 17.62 5.43 -2.38
CA GLU A 191 18.77 6.14 -2.92
C GLU A 191 18.93 7.53 -2.33
N MET A 192 20.18 7.91 -2.11
CA MET A 192 20.57 9.27 -1.81
C MET A 192 21.45 9.82 -2.92
N TRP A 193 21.15 11.04 -3.32
CA TRP A 193 21.85 11.78 -4.36
C TRP A 193 22.30 13.10 -3.78
N THR A 194 23.59 13.39 -3.85
CA THR A 194 24.21 14.50 -3.15
C THR A 194 24.90 15.45 -4.12
N LYS A 195 24.95 16.73 -3.73
CA LYS A 195 25.64 17.80 -4.45
C LYS A 195 26.30 18.74 -3.46
N GLY A 196 27.54 19.12 -3.76
CA GLY A 196 28.33 20.01 -2.92
C GLY A 196 28.68 19.40 -1.56
N ARG A 197 29.38 20.18 -0.74
CA ARG A 197 29.72 19.82 0.63
C ARG A 197 29.37 20.99 1.53
N SER A 198 28.60 20.74 2.59
CA SER A 198 28.22 21.79 3.53
C SER A 198 29.45 22.32 4.25
N GLU A 199 29.55 23.65 4.34
CA GLU A 199 30.62 24.33 5.09
C GLU A 199 30.45 24.16 6.61
N ARG A 200 29.23 23.83 7.06
CA ARG A 200 28.83 23.88 8.48
C ARG A 200 28.61 22.51 9.09
N LEU A 201 28.32 21.52 8.24
CA LEU A 201 27.97 20.17 8.63
C LEU A 201 28.86 19.23 7.84
N ASP A 202 29.35 18.15 8.45
CA ASP A 202 30.16 17.15 7.74
C ASP A 202 29.27 16.23 6.89
N ARG A 203 28.53 16.84 5.95
CA ARG A 203 27.58 16.19 5.05
C ARG A 203 27.42 17.01 3.76
N ALA A 204 26.69 16.46 2.80
CA ALA A 204 26.39 17.15 1.55
C ALA A 204 25.65 18.48 1.76
N GLU A 205 25.88 19.44 0.86
CA GLU A 205 25.14 20.71 0.88
C GLU A 205 23.69 20.49 0.48
N ASP A 206 23.46 19.74 -0.60
CA ASP A 206 22.13 19.46 -1.13
C ASP A 206 21.98 17.94 -1.33
N THR A 207 20.86 17.40 -0.86
CA THR A 207 20.59 15.97 -0.85
C THR A 207 19.17 15.72 -1.37
N ILE A 208 19.04 14.84 -2.35
CA ILE A 208 17.78 14.26 -2.79
C ILE A 208 17.73 12.82 -2.29
N PHE A 209 16.67 12.45 -1.59
CA PHE A 209 16.42 11.07 -1.17
C PHE A 209 15.19 10.52 -1.91
N ILE A 210 15.32 9.33 -2.46
CA ILE A 210 14.31 8.69 -3.31
C ILE A 210 14.09 7.26 -2.83
N THR A 211 12.82 6.90 -2.65
CA THR A 211 12.41 5.50 -2.53
C THR A 211 11.78 5.08 -3.84
N TRP A 212 12.30 3.99 -4.40
CA TRP A 212 11.78 3.36 -5.60
C TRP A 212 10.66 2.36 -5.24
N THR A 213 9.80 2.02 -6.21
CA THR A 213 8.90 0.87 -6.09
C THR A 213 9.69 -0.43 -5.98
N SER A 214 9.10 -1.46 -5.39
CA SER A 214 9.75 -2.75 -5.23
C SER A 214 9.98 -3.45 -6.57
N GLN A 215 11.07 -4.21 -6.66
CA GLN A 215 11.34 -5.17 -7.73
C GLN A 215 11.12 -6.59 -7.21
N MET A 216 10.57 -7.45 -8.07
CA MET A 216 10.38 -8.88 -7.79
C MET A 216 11.11 -9.70 -8.85
N ALA A 217 11.78 -10.76 -8.41
CA ALA A 217 12.48 -11.65 -9.33
C ALA A 217 11.52 -12.24 -10.38
N GLY A 218 11.85 -12.09 -11.66
CA GLY A 218 11.03 -12.59 -12.77
C GLY A 218 9.87 -11.68 -13.18
N ILE A 219 9.69 -10.51 -12.54
CA ILE A 219 8.74 -9.48 -12.96
C ILE A 219 9.53 -8.28 -13.46
N GLU A 220 9.54 -8.07 -14.77
CA GLU A 220 10.13 -6.88 -15.38
C GLU A 220 9.11 -5.74 -15.37
N ALA A 221 9.08 -4.99 -14.28
CA ALA A 221 8.37 -3.73 -14.18
C ALA A 221 9.38 -2.58 -14.01
N PRO A 222 9.22 -1.45 -14.71
CA PRO A 222 10.07 -0.29 -14.49
C PRO A 222 9.87 0.22 -13.06
N GLU A 223 10.97 0.51 -12.37
CA GLU A 223 10.92 1.16 -11.06
C GLU A 223 10.43 2.60 -11.20
N LYS A 224 9.52 2.98 -10.32
CA LYS A 224 8.95 4.33 -10.24
C LYS A 224 9.27 4.97 -8.90
N VAL A 225 9.25 6.30 -8.84
CA VAL A 225 9.37 7.03 -7.58
C VAL A 225 8.15 6.74 -6.71
N ALA A 226 8.32 6.06 -5.58
CA ALA A 226 7.29 5.88 -4.56
C ALA A 226 7.33 6.99 -3.50
N PHE A 227 8.51 7.58 -3.26
CA PHE A 227 8.69 8.73 -2.37
C PHE A 227 9.92 9.53 -2.81
N ILE A 228 9.84 10.85 -2.68
CA ILE A 228 10.96 11.75 -2.98
C ILE A 228 10.95 12.94 -2.04
N GLY A 229 12.14 13.36 -1.61
CA GLY A 229 12.33 14.63 -0.95
C GLY A 229 13.73 15.20 -1.16
N ARG A 230 13.88 16.45 -0.73
CA ARG A 230 15.11 17.22 -0.80
C ARG A 230 15.41 17.81 0.55
N GLU A 231 16.66 17.76 0.96
CA GLU A 231 17.20 18.55 2.05
C GLU A 231 18.35 19.41 1.53
N TRP A 232 18.28 20.71 1.79
CA TRP A 232 19.30 21.66 1.39
C TRP A 232 19.82 22.41 2.62
N ASN A 233 21.10 22.20 2.91
CA ASN A 233 21.88 22.96 3.87
C ASN A 233 22.37 24.24 3.16
N ILE A 234 21.66 25.33 3.36
CA ILE A 234 21.85 26.56 2.59
C ILE A 234 23.23 27.15 2.95
N PRO A 235 24.15 27.29 1.99
CA PRO A 235 25.49 27.80 2.28
C PRO A 235 25.43 29.29 2.62
N GLU A 236 26.36 29.77 3.45
CA GLU A 236 26.36 31.17 3.86
C GLU A 236 26.51 32.14 2.67
N SER A 237 27.21 31.69 1.63
CA SER A 237 27.39 32.39 0.36
C SER A 237 26.09 32.63 -0.41
N ALA A 238 25.03 31.85 -0.17
CA ALA A 238 23.71 32.08 -0.77
C ALA A 238 23.05 33.36 -0.23
N ASN A 239 23.42 33.79 0.99
CA ASN A 239 22.91 34.99 1.66
C ASN A 239 21.38 35.17 1.54
N LEU A 240 20.64 34.06 1.70
CA LEU A 240 19.19 34.00 1.52
C LEU A 240 18.46 34.35 2.82
N ALA A 241 17.52 35.29 2.77
CA ALA A 241 16.66 35.59 3.91
C ALA A 241 15.57 34.52 4.07
N ILE A 242 15.26 34.14 5.31
CA ILE A 242 14.29 33.06 5.61
C ILE A 242 12.88 33.36 5.08
N ASN A 243 12.45 34.62 5.18
CA ASN A 243 11.14 35.05 4.67
C ASN A 243 11.04 34.99 3.14
N VAL A 244 12.16 35.15 2.42
CA VAL A 244 12.23 35.00 0.96
C VAL A 244 12.13 33.52 0.59
N LEU A 245 12.81 32.64 1.33
CA LEU A 245 12.70 31.20 1.14
C LEU A 245 11.26 30.72 1.37
N ASP A 246 10.68 31.07 2.53
CA ASP A 246 9.31 30.70 2.89
C ASP A 246 8.30 31.20 1.85
N LYS A 247 8.46 32.45 1.39
CA LYS A 247 7.63 33.00 0.32
C LYS A 247 7.80 32.25 -0.99
N SER A 248 9.02 31.92 -1.40
CA SER A 248 9.26 31.17 -2.64
C SER A 248 8.63 29.77 -2.59
N LEU A 249 8.66 29.12 -1.43
CA LEU A 249 8.04 27.81 -1.22
C LEU A 249 6.51 27.92 -1.25
N ALA A 250 5.95 28.95 -0.63
CA ALA A 250 4.52 29.24 -0.68
C ALA A 250 4.06 29.62 -2.10
N ASP A 251 4.82 30.42 -2.84
CA ASP A 251 4.49 30.79 -4.22
C ASP A 251 4.53 29.55 -5.16
N LYS A 252 5.40 28.57 -4.87
CA LYS A 252 5.51 27.33 -5.66
C LYS A 252 4.41 26.32 -5.32
N HIS A 253 4.28 25.98 -4.04
CA HIS A 253 3.44 24.87 -3.56
C HIS A 253 2.10 25.33 -2.99
N GLY A 254 1.93 26.61 -2.69
CA GLY A 254 0.74 27.14 -2.03
C GLY A 254 1.01 27.50 -0.57
N GLU A 255 0.16 28.38 -0.02
CA GLU A 255 0.21 28.74 1.39
C GLU A 255 -0.43 27.66 2.26
N GLY A 256 0.31 27.16 3.25
CA GLY A 256 -0.22 26.34 4.33
C GLY A 256 -0.14 27.09 5.65
N SER A 257 -0.89 26.66 6.67
CA SER A 257 -0.68 27.15 8.04
C SER A 257 0.79 26.91 8.42
N MET A 258 1.50 27.97 8.80
CA MET A 258 2.93 28.05 9.21
C MET A 258 3.66 26.70 9.43
N LYS A 259 4.78 26.47 8.72
CA LYS A 259 5.73 25.36 8.94
C LYS A 259 5.05 23.99 9.15
N GLY A 260 4.59 23.37 8.06
CA GLY A 260 3.82 22.13 8.15
C GLY A 260 3.66 21.38 6.83
N VAL A 261 2.56 20.63 6.74
CA VAL A 261 2.17 19.89 5.54
C VAL A 261 1.13 20.71 4.80
N ILE A 262 1.40 20.97 3.52
CA ILE A 262 0.45 21.51 2.55
C ILE A 262 -0.33 20.33 2.00
N PHE A 263 -1.65 20.39 2.06
CA PHE A 263 -2.52 19.33 1.57
C PHE A 263 -3.26 19.75 0.32
N TYR A 264 -3.50 18.77 -0.55
CA TYR A 264 -4.33 18.92 -1.72
C TYR A 264 -5.40 17.84 -1.71
N ASP A 265 -6.58 18.15 -2.21
CA ASP A 265 -7.63 17.16 -2.39
C ASP A 265 -7.27 16.13 -3.47
N ARG A 266 -8.15 15.15 -3.70
CA ARG A 266 -7.94 14.10 -4.71
C ARG A 266 -7.87 14.64 -6.15
N ALA A 267 -8.45 15.83 -6.39
CA ALA A 267 -8.41 16.52 -7.67
C ALA A 267 -7.17 17.42 -7.83
N GLY A 268 -6.31 17.53 -6.81
CA GLY A 268 -5.11 18.34 -6.82
C GLY A 268 -5.33 19.81 -6.49
N ALA A 269 -6.49 20.19 -5.95
CA ALA A 269 -6.74 21.55 -5.46
C ALA A 269 -6.19 21.74 -4.04
N LEU A 270 -5.64 22.91 -3.76
CA LEU A 270 -5.11 23.27 -2.43
C LEU A 270 -6.25 23.38 -1.41
N VAL A 271 -6.04 22.84 -0.20
CA VAL A 271 -7.06 22.81 0.87
C VAL A 271 -6.51 23.48 2.12
N SER A 272 -7.31 24.34 2.75
CA SER A 272 -6.78 25.36 3.66
C SER A 272 -6.50 24.88 5.08
N THR A 273 -7.11 23.79 5.59
CA THR A 273 -7.13 23.63 7.06
C THR A 273 -7.31 22.25 7.70
N ALA A 274 -7.83 21.21 7.05
CA ALA A 274 -8.00 19.91 7.74
C ALA A 274 -7.67 18.68 6.88
N TYR A 275 -6.92 17.73 7.47
CA TYR A 275 -6.59 16.45 6.84
C TYR A 275 -7.84 15.63 6.47
N SER A 276 -8.94 15.78 7.22
CA SER A 276 -10.21 15.11 6.88
C SER A 276 -10.84 15.60 5.58
N GLU A 277 -10.58 16.85 5.16
CA GLU A 277 -11.14 17.41 3.92
C GLU A 277 -10.43 16.90 2.66
N VAL A 278 -9.24 16.30 2.81
CA VAL A 278 -8.47 15.80 1.66
C VAL A 278 -8.70 14.32 1.39
N CYS A 279 -9.42 13.63 2.27
CA CYS A 279 -9.67 12.20 2.20
C CYS A 279 -11.12 11.91 1.80
N ASP A 280 -11.30 10.93 0.92
CA ASP A 280 -12.63 10.42 0.59
C ASP A 280 -13.06 9.41 1.66
N GLU A 281 -14.05 9.79 2.47
CA GLU A 281 -14.58 8.95 3.55
C GLU A 281 -15.26 7.66 3.06
N ALA A 282 -15.62 7.60 1.76
CA ALA A 282 -16.14 6.37 1.16
C ALA A 282 -15.03 5.35 0.81
N ILE A 283 -13.75 5.74 0.92
CA ILE A 283 -12.62 4.86 0.65
C ILE A 283 -12.05 4.36 1.99
N HIS A 284 -12.35 3.11 2.35
CA HIS A 284 -11.92 2.47 3.60
C HIS A 284 -10.56 1.75 3.52
N LEU A 285 -9.78 2.03 2.47
CA LEU A 285 -8.53 1.34 2.22
C LEU A 285 -7.46 1.76 3.24
N GLN A 286 -6.74 0.77 3.78
CA GLN A 286 -5.70 1.05 4.77
C GLN A 286 -4.54 1.87 4.20
N ALA A 287 -3.87 2.59 5.11
CA ALA A 287 -2.60 3.25 4.81
C ALA A 287 -1.51 2.20 4.55
N VAL A 288 -0.56 2.54 3.67
CA VAL A 288 0.60 1.72 3.37
C VAL A 288 1.88 2.46 3.76
N ALA A 289 2.81 1.75 4.39
CA ALA A 289 4.08 2.32 4.80
C ALA A 289 5.07 2.38 3.62
N VAL A 290 5.63 3.55 3.37
CA VAL A 290 6.76 3.71 2.44
C VAL A 290 8.02 4.03 3.24
N PRO A 291 8.98 3.10 3.35
CA PRO A 291 10.25 3.36 4.01
C PRO A 291 11.03 4.41 3.23
N TYR A 292 11.80 5.22 3.93
CA TYR A 292 12.74 6.17 3.33
C TYR A 292 14.00 6.28 4.20
N SER A 293 15.09 6.71 3.58
CA SER A 293 16.37 7.00 4.25
C SER A 293 16.68 8.48 4.11
N SER A 294 17.14 9.10 5.19
CA SER A 294 17.60 10.50 5.20
C SER A 294 18.89 10.55 6.02
N HIS A 295 20.02 10.90 5.41
CA HIS A 295 21.35 10.92 6.05
C HIS A 295 21.70 9.59 6.74
N GLY A 296 21.49 8.46 6.05
CA GLY A 296 21.74 7.13 6.60
C GLY A 296 20.79 6.70 7.73
N MET A 297 19.89 7.59 8.20
CA MET A 297 18.85 7.23 9.15
C MET A 297 17.64 6.66 8.42
N ARG A 298 17.44 5.37 8.62
CA ARG A 298 16.27 4.65 8.12
C ARG A 298 15.04 5.00 8.97
N SER A 299 13.96 5.40 8.29
CA SER A 299 12.63 5.43 8.88
C SER A 299 11.90 4.12 8.56
N ASP A 300 11.10 3.63 9.52
CA ASP A 300 10.17 2.51 9.29
C ASP A 300 9.08 2.86 8.25
N GLY A 301 8.96 4.15 7.93
CA GLY A 301 8.26 4.64 6.75
C GLY A 301 7.17 5.63 7.07
N GLU A 302 6.78 6.39 6.05
CA GLU A 302 5.63 7.28 6.12
C GLU A 302 4.36 6.52 5.71
N GLN A 303 3.29 6.70 6.47
CA GLN A 303 1.99 6.11 6.17
C GLN A 303 1.31 6.92 5.06
N MET A 304 1.15 6.29 3.89
CA MET A 304 0.49 6.88 2.74
C MET A 304 -0.93 6.35 2.63
N GLN A 305 -1.92 7.25 2.63
CA GLN A 305 -3.32 6.90 2.49
C GLN A 305 -3.78 7.14 1.05
N ILE A 306 -4.23 6.08 0.37
CA ILE A 306 -4.78 6.18 -0.98
C ILE A 306 -6.12 6.92 -1.00
N ALA A 307 -6.88 6.91 0.10
CA ALA A 307 -8.13 7.65 0.25
C ALA A 307 -7.92 9.18 0.16
N CYS A 308 -6.72 9.65 0.51
CA CYS A 308 -6.39 11.06 0.58
C CYS A 308 -5.71 11.58 -0.68
N GLY A 309 -5.81 12.90 -0.90
CA GLY A 309 -5.06 13.58 -1.95
C GLY A 309 -3.56 13.68 -1.67
N ALA A 310 -2.86 14.46 -2.48
CA ALA A 310 -1.42 14.65 -2.37
C ALA A 310 -1.06 15.60 -1.20
N GLY A 311 0.21 15.63 -0.82
CA GLY A 311 0.72 16.58 0.17
C GLY A 311 2.20 16.91 0.00
N VAL A 312 2.58 18.13 0.36
CA VAL A 312 3.97 18.59 0.40
C VAL A 312 4.31 18.96 1.83
N ARG A 313 5.28 18.28 2.43
CA ARG A 313 5.77 18.61 3.78
C ARG A 313 6.99 19.49 3.65
N ILE A 314 6.96 20.65 4.31
CA ILE A 314 8.01 21.66 4.22
C ILE A 314 8.52 22.00 5.61
N TYR A 315 9.85 21.95 5.77
CA TYR A 315 10.54 22.48 6.94
C TYR A 315 11.58 23.50 6.52
N THR A 316 11.59 24.64 7.18
CA THR A 316 12.61 25.67 7.01
C THR A 316 13.12 26.10 8.38
N ASN A 317 14.44 26.23 8.47
CA ASN A 317 15.12 26.69 9.68
C ASN A 317 15.93 27.93 9.38
N GLU A 318 15.93 28.83 10.36
CA GLU A 318 16.86 29.95 10.37
C GLU A 318 18.26 29.48 10.73
N ASP A 319 19.23 30.26 10.28
CA ASP A 319 20.60 30.16 10.71
C ASP A 319 20.74 30.60 12.18
N PHE A 320 21.25 29.70 13.02
CA PHE A 320 21.48 29.98 14.45
C PHE A 320 22.45 31.14 14.72
N ASN A 321 23.38 31.41 13.80
CA ASN A 321 24.42 32.44 13.96
C ASN A 321 23.97 33.82 13.44
N VAL A 322 23.00 33.87 12.54
CA VAL A 322 22.57 35.11 11.87
C VAL A 322 21.04 35.14 11.80
N PRO A 323 20.38 35.88 12.72
CA PRO A 323 18.92 35.98 12.74
C PRO A 323 18.34 36.41 11.40
N GLY A 324 17.27 35.74 10.96
CA GLY A 324 16.59 36.03 9.68
C GLY A 324 17.29 35.49 8.42
N ARG A 325 18.49 34.91 8.52
CA ARG A 325 19.12 34.18 7.40
C ARG A 325 18.59 32.74 7.37
N ALA A 326 18.34 32.21 6.18
CA ALA A 326 17.94 30.81 6.02
C ALA A 326 19.14 29.87 6.25
N GLY A 327 18.95 28.83 7.06
CA GLY A 327 19.99 27.83 7.36
C GLY A 327 19.75 26.48 6.70
N SER A 328 18.50 26.03 6.65
CA SER A 328 18.16 24.79 5.94
C SER A 328 16.72 24.74 5.45
N MET A 329 16.50 23.87 4.47
CA MET A 329 15.21 23.56 3.88
C MET A 329 15.07 22.04 3.76
N LYS A 330 13.88 21.51 4.05
CA LYS A 330 13.48 20.16 3.69
C LYS A 330 12.12 20.18 3.02
N VAL A 331 11.98 19.50 1.89
CA VAL A 331 10.72 19.33 1.14
C VAL A 331 10.51 17.85 0.87
N GLU A 332 9.33 17.32 1.18
CA GLU A 332 8.94 15.93 0.90
C GLU A 332 7.62 15.90 0.15
N LEU A 333 7.55 15.11 -0.93
CA LEU A 333 6.31 14.87 -1.68
C LEU A 333 5.61 13.62 -1.13
N ARG A 334 4.28 13.66 -1.05
CA ARG A 334 3.44 12.57 -0.53
C ARG A 334 2.27 12.34 -1.48
N LYS A 335 2.11 11.10 -1.92
CA LYS A 335 1.01 10.66 -2.77
C LYS A 335 0.89 9.13 -2.63
N GLY A 336 -0.32 8.65 -2.34
CA GLY A 336 -0.52 7.26 -1.94
C GLY A 336 -0.71 6.25 -3.08
N ASP A 337 -0.97 6.70 -4.30
CA ASP A 337 -1.32 5.84 -5.45
C ASP A 337 -0.21 4.85 -5.83
N VAL A 338 1.00 5.35 -6.11
CA VAL A 338 2.15 4.52 -6.49
C VAL A 338 2.55 3.59 -5.34
N ALA A 339 2.56 4.11 -4.12
CA ALA A 339 2.88 3.36 -2.91
C ALA A 339 1.90 2.20 -2.68
N TYR A 340 0.60 2.44 -2.86
CA TYR A 340 -0.43 1.45 -2.67
C TYR A 340 -0.40 0.38 -3.76
N ALA A 341 -0.24 0.77 -5.02
CA ALA A 341 -0.09 -0.16 -6.14
C ALA A 341 1.10 -1.09 -5.93
N ASP A 342 2.23 -0.54 -5.50
CA ASP A 342 3.45 -1.28 -5.18
C ASP A 342 3.29 -2.23 -3.99
N PHE A 343 2.63 -1.77 -2.91
CA PHE A 343 2.23 -2.62 -1.79
C PHE A 343 1.37 -3.80 -2.26
N TRP A 344 0.34 -3.54 -3.05
CA TRP A 344 -0.56 -4.60 -3.53
C TRP A 344 0.20 -5.64 -4.37
N ASN A 345 1.07 -5.19 -5.25
CA ASN A 345 1.85 -6.06 -6.15
C ASN A 345 2.85 -6.96 -5.40
N THR A 346 3.28 -6.56 -4.21
CA THR A 346 4.21 -7.33 -3.37
C THR A 346 3.48 -8.22 -2.36
N TRP A 347 2.44 -7.70 -1.71
CA TRP A 347 1.68 -8.41 -0.69
C TRP A 347 0.77 -9.50 -1.27
N SER A 348 0.01 -9.18 -2.34
CA SER A 348 -1.05 -10.07 -2.83
C SER A 348 -0.57 -11.45 -3.32
N PRO A 349 0.60 -11.62 -3.96
CA PRO A 349 1.06 -12.95 -4.37
C PRO A 349 1.42 -13.85 -3.17
N ALA A 350 2.02 -13.27 -2.13
CA ALA A 350 2.37 -14.00 -0.92
C ALA A 350 1.10 -14.44 -0.16
N GLU A 351 0.10 -13.57 -0.08
CA GLU A 351 -1.17 -13.89 0.54
C GLU A 351 -1.98 -14.91 -0.27
N ALA A 352 -1.99 -14.81 -1.61
CA ALA A 352 -2.62 -15.82 -2.47
C ALA A 352 -2.03 -17.23 -2.22
N LYS A 353 -0.70 -17.31 -2.07
CA LYS A 353 -0.02 -18.57 -1.73
C LYS A 353 -0.45 -19.09 -0.35
N ARG A 354 -0.53 -18.21 0.67
CA ARG A 354 -1.01 -18.58 2.01
C ARG A 354 -2.44 -19.13 1.97
N LEU A 355 -3.33 -18.48 1.23
CA LEU A 355 -4.73 -18.90 1.07
C LEU A 355 -4.83 -20.27 0.39
N GLN A 356 -4.02 -20.51 -0.63
CA GLN A 356 -3.93 -21.82 -1.28
C GLN A 356 -3.47 -22.90 -0.28
N GLU A 357 -2.40 -22.65 0.47
CA GLU A 357 -1.88 -23.59 1.48
C GLU A 357 -2.92 -23.88 2.58
N ALA A 358 -3.65 -22.85 3.04
CA ALA A 358 -4.72 -22.99 4.02
C ALA A 358 -5.85 -23.89 3.49
N TYR A 359 -6.28 -23.67 2.24
CA TYR A 359 -7.30 -24.49 1.58
C TYR A 359 -6.87 -25.96 1.46
N GLU A 360 -5.67 -26.24 0.95
CA GLU A 360 -5.17 -27.61 0.79
C GLU A 360 -5.01 -28.32 2.15
N LEU A 361 -4.52 -27.60 3.17
CA LEU A 361 -4.41 -28.13 4.52
C LEU A 361 -5.79 -28.48 5.10
N GLN A 362 -6.75 -27.55 5.03
CA GLN A 362 -8.10 -27.73 5.56
C GLN A 362 -8.84 -28.86 4.85
N LYS A 363 -8.71 -28.97 3.52
CA LYS A 363 -9.25 -30.07 2.72
C LYS A 363 -8.67 -31.43 3.12
N GLY A 364 -7.40 -31.48 3.52
CA GLY A 364 -6.72 -32.69 3.97
C GLY A 364 -7.05 -33.14 5.40
N MET A 365 -7.76 -32.33 6.20
CA MET A 365 -8.10 -32.65 7.58
C MET A 365 -9.25 -33.66 7.68
N VAL A 366 -8.95 -34.94 7.45
CA VAL A 366 -9.93 -36.05 7.49
C VAL A 366 -9.77 -36.97 8.72
N GLY A 367 -8.92 -36.58 9.67
CA GLY A 367 -8.60 -37.41 10.84
C GLY A 367 -9.74 -37.50 11.84
N ALA A 368 -10.03 -38.71 12.32
CA ALA A 368 -10.89 -38.89 13.49
C ALA A 368 -10.19 -38.38 14.75
N ALA A 369 -10.94 -37.75 15.66
CA ALA A 369 -10.41 -37.39 16.97
C ALA A 369 -9.86 -38.65 17.67
N PRO A 370 -8.69 -38.58 18.34
CA PRO A 370 -8.21 -39.70 19.13
C PRO A 370 -9.24 -40.02 20.21
N LYS A 371 -9.41 -41.32 20.51
CA LYS A 371 -10.14 -41.72 21.71
C LYS A 371 -9.36 -41.21 22.91
N LEU A 372 -9.94 -40.27 23.66
CA LEU A 372 -9.38 -39.72 24.90
C LEU A 372 -9.54 -40.70 26.05
#